data_AF-A0A959A986-F1
#
_entry.id   AF-A0A959A986-F1
#
_cell.length_a   1.000
_cell.length_b   1.000
_cell.length_c   1.000
_cell.angle_alpha   90.00
_cell.angle_beta   90.00
_cell.angle_gamma   90.00
#
_symmetry.space_group_name_H-M   'P 1'
#
loop_
_entity.id
_entity.type
_entity.pdbx_description
1 polymer ?
#
loop_
_entity_poly.entity_id
_entity_poly.type
_entity_poly.pdbx_seq_one_letter_code
_entity_poly.pdbx_strand_id
1 'polypeptide(L)'
;MDITKFTFKSFRILKKRLGEFDAVVECNEIAIREFTEQVKNSNDLKKYIQDLSLKHKVRVNEVDLLKFSSRIRQFYILSVTQQGEQFLEEFETEFKEYFPAKDWQPRNSSETLLENILINVYGNKIIGIQNITEGVFEGYEYYRLIRNRVAHSENYNIAKIKNKHQEAIRHLIDLQTKYHLNGGLNEYTKIDYSDFLLITNIIKNIGYVLCQSATPDNQQIAKILLSLKNKKGNHIVSGILKIKNNENRFKSAIFSLLRTNFGRISSKDKEEILQEVTRLLA
;
A
#
# COMPACT_ATOMS: atom_id res chain seq x y z
N MET A 1 -21.57 17.07 -4.15
CA MET A 1 -22.19 15.83 -4.66
C MET A 1 -21.65 14.64 -3.86
N ASP A 2 -22.52 13.71 -3.46
CA ASP A 2 -22.11 12.48 -2.77
C ASP A 2 -21.61 11.47 -3.81
N ILE A 3 -20.32 11.13 -3.78
CA ILE A 3 -19.69 10.23 -4.75
C ILE A 3 -19.30 8.90 -4.11
N THR A 4 -19.40 7.83 -4.90
CA THR A 4 -18.87 6.51 -4.52
C THR A 4 -17.36 6.51 -4.59
N LYS A 5 -16.72 6.04 -3.51
CA LYS A 5 -15.30 5.73 -3.38
C LYS A 5 -15.18 4.31 -2.86
N PHE A 6 -15.35 3.36 -3.77
CA PHE A 6 -15.21 1.95 -3.48
C PHE A 6 -13.79 1.62 -3.03
N THR A 7 -13.65 0.67 -2.13
CA THR A 7 -12.36 0.13 -1.72
C THR A 7 -12.45 -1.38 -1.57
N PHE A 8 -11.43 -2.07 -2.09
CA PHE A 8 -11.19 -3.47 -1.81
C PHE A 8 -10.75 -3.66 -0.36
N LYS A 9 -11.01 -4.85 0.21
CA LYS A 9 -10.56 -5.23 1.54
C LYS A 9 -9.04 -5.24 1.63
N SER A 10 -8.37 -5.79 0.62
CA SER A 10 -6.90 -5.76 0.46
C SER A 10 -6.34 -4.35 0.62
N PHE A 11 -6.93 -3.35 -0.04
CA PHE A 11 -6.48 -1.95 0.08
C PHE A 11 -6.71 -1.36 1.48
N ARG A 12 -7.82 -1.69 2.14
CA ARG A 12 -8.06 -1.24 3.53
C ARG A 12 -7.06 -1.86 4.50
N ILE A 13 -6.72 -3.13 4.30
CA ILE A 13 -5.69 -3.83 5.08
C ILE A 13 -4.33 -3.17 4.85
N LEU A 14 -3.95 -2.90 3.60
CA LEU A 14 -2.74 -2.17 3.25
C LEU A 14 -2.66 -0.83 3.98
N LYS A 15 -3.70 0.01 3.91
CA LYS A 15 -3.72 1.30 4.60
C LYS A 15 -3.52 1.18 6.11
N LYS A 16 -4.11 0.15 6.72
CA LYS A 16 -3.94 -0.11 8.15
C LYS A 16 -2.50 -0.51 8.47
N ARG A 17 -1.93 -1.48 7.75
CA ARG A 17 -0.55 -1.94 7.93
C ARG A 17 0.46 -0.82 7.71
N LEU A 18 0.28 -0.02 6.66
CA LEU A 18 1.11 1.15 6.40
C LEU A 18 0.99 2.19 7.51
N GLY A 19 -0.22 2.49 8.01
CA GLY A 19 -0.39 3.45 9.11
C GLY A 19 0.28 3.00 10.42
N GLU A 20 0.21 1.70 10.74
CA GLU A 20 0.91 1.13 11.90
C GLU A 20 2.44 1.18 11.71
N PHE A 21 2.93 0.93 10.49
CA PHE A 21 4.36 0.99 10.18
C PHE A 21 4.90 2.43 10.11
N ASP A 22 4.13 3.37 9.54
CA ASP A 22 4.44 4.80 9.46
C ASP A 22 4.78 5.34 10.87
N ALA A 23 3.98 5.00 11.89
CA ALA A 23 4.23 5.41 13.27
C ALA A 23 5.57 4.88 13.84
N VAL A 24 5.93 3.63 13.52
CA VAL A 24 7.20 3.03 13.96
C VAL A 24 8.38 3.72 13.26
N VAL A 25 8.26 3.95 11.96
CA VAL A 25 9.30 4.60 11.16
C VAL A 25 9.51 6.05 11.62
N GLU A 26 8.44 6.79 11.87
CA GLU A 26 8.48 8.17 12.38
C GLU A 26 9.20 8.24 13.73
N CYS A 27 8.85 7.36 14.67
CA CYS A 27 9.52 7.27 15.97
C CYS A 27 11.01 6.94 15.83
N ASN A 28 11.34 5.98 14.97
CA ASN A 28 12.74 5.63 14.73
C ASN A 28 13.51 6.77 14.05
N GLU A 29 12.90 7.52 13.13
CA GLU A 29 13.54 8.66 12.48
C GLU A 29 13.84 9.78 13.48
N ILE A 30 12.93 10.05 14.43
CA ILE A 30 13.20 10.96 15.54
C ILE A 30 14.40 10.47 16.36
N ALA A 31 14.40 9.19 16.75
CA ALA A 31 15.49 8.60 17.53
C ALA A 31 16.84 8.65 16.79
N ILE A 32 16.86 8.40 15.47
CA ILE A 32 18.06 8.48 14.63
C ILE A 32 18.60 9.91 14.59
N ARG A 33 17.72 10.91 14.40
CA ARG A 33 18.11 12.33 14.36
C ARG A 33 18.68 12.78 15.69
N GLU A 34 17.99 12.48 16.78
CA GLU A 34 18.41 12.79 18.14
C GLU A 34 19.76 12.14 18.47
N PHE A 35 19.91 10.85 18.18
CA PHE A 35 21.17 10.14 18.37
C PHE A 35 22.30 10.77 17.55
N THR A 36 22.04 11.07 16.27
CA THR A 36 23.04 11.68 15.37
C THR A 36 23.45 13.07 15.85
N GLU A 37 22.52 13.87 16.37
CA GLU A 37 22.79 15.20 16.90
C GLU A 37 23.62 15.13 18.19
N GLN A 38 23.21 14.31 19.15
CA GLN A 38 23.96 14.13 20.41
C GLN A 38 25.38 13.62 20.14
N VAL A 39 25.53 12.71 19.19
CA VAL A 39 26.83 12.22 18.74
C VAL A 39 27.69 13.35 18.14
N LYS A 40 27.14 14.19 17.27
CA LYS A 40 27.86 15.33 16.66
C LYS A 40 28.29 16.37 17.70
N ASN A 41 27.50 16.54 18.75
CA ASN A 41 27.80 17.44 19.86
C ASN A 41 28.78 16.83 20.88
N SER A 42 29.13 15.55 20.75
CA SER A 42 30.10 14.89 21.62
C SER A 42 31.54 15.15 21.14
N ASN A 43 32.42 15.52 22.07
CA ASN A 43 33.84 15.71 21.77
C ASN A 43 34.58 14.39 21.50
N ASP A 44 34.01 13.25 21.92
CA ASP A 44 34.55 11.90 21.71
C ASP A 44 33.42 10.92 21.43
N LEU A 45 33.24 10.61 20.14
CA LEU A 45 32.26 9.65 19.62
C LEU A 45 32.36 8.27 20.29
N LYS A 46 33.58 7.76 20.47
CA LYS A 46 33.80 6.39 20.97
C LYS A 46 33.38 6.32 22.43
N LYS A 47 33.82 7.29 23.23
CA LYS A 47 33.42 7.38 24.64
C LYS A 47 31.91 7.54 24.78
N TYR A 48 31.30 8.42 23.98
CA TYR A 48 29.85 8.63 24.01
C TYR A 48 29.05 7.34 23.73
N ILE A 49 29.44 6.58 22.70
CA ILE A 49 28.80 5.30 22.37
C ILE A 49 29.05 4.25 23.47
N GLN A 50 30.24 4.22 24.07
CA GLN A 50 30.54 3.32 25.19
C GLN A 50 29.70 3.64 26.43
N ASP A 51 29.56 4.93 26.77
CA ASP A 51 28.74 5.39 27.89
C ASP A 51 27.26 5.00 27.68
N LEU A 52 26.73 5.20 26.47
CA LEU A 52 25.39 4.71 26.11
C LEU A 52 25.28 3.19 26.16
N SER A 53 26.29 2.47 25.67
CA SER A 53 26.34 1.01 25.69
C SER A 53 26.26 0.46 27.12
N LEU A 54 26.98 1.09 28.06
CA LEU A 54 26.94 0.76 29.49
C LEU A 54 25.59 1.12 30.12
N LYS A 55 25.10 2.34 29.87
CA LYS A 55 23.82 2.84 30.39
C LYS A 55 22.65 1.93 29.99
N HIS A 56 22.59 1.53 28.72
CA HIS A 56 21.49 0.72 28.17
C HIS A 56 21.76 -0.78 28.18
N LYS A 57 22.95 -1.21 28.65
CA LYS A 57 23.38 -2.62 28.70
C LYS A 57 23.35 -3.31 27.32
N VAL A 58 23.72 -2.58 26.27
CA VAL A 58 23.81 -3.07 24.89
C VAL A 58 25.24 -2.89 24.41
N ARG A 59 25.94 -3.98 24.06
CA ARG A 59 27.33 -3.90 23.61
C ARG A 59 27.42 -3.42 22.16
N VAL A 60 27.98 -2.24 21.94
CA VAL A 60 28.30 -1.71 20.61
C VAL A 60 29.81 -1.53 20.48
N ASN A 61 30.43 -2.23 19.53
CA ASN A 61 31.89 -2.20 19.35
C ASN A 61 32.35 -1.06 18.41
N GLU A 62 31.65 -0.87 17.28
CA GLU A 62 31.95 0.16 16.29
C GLU A 62 30.66 0.57 15.58
N VAL A 63 30.51 1.87 15.27
CA VAL A 63 29.37 2.41 14.53
C VAL A 63 29.86 3.32 13.42
N ASP A 64 29.52 2.97 12.18
CA ASP A 64 29.56 3.88 11.05
C ASP A 64 28.20 4.59 10.98
N LEU A 65 28.14 5.86 11.42
CA LEU A 65 26.87 6.62 11.55
C LEU A 65 26.16 6.80 10.20
N LEU A 66 26.91 6.91 9.11
CA LEU A 66 26.36 7.04 7.77
C LEU A 66 25.71 5.73 7.34
N LYS A 67 26.41 4.60 7.54
CA LYS A 67 25.83 3.28 7.24
C LYS A 67 24.70 2.89 8.18
N PHE A 68 24.77 3.28 9.45
CA PHE A 68 23.73 3.01 10.45
C PHE A 68 22.40 3.60 10.01
N SER A 69 22.38 4.91 9.73
CA SER A 69 21.15 5.60 9.34
C SER A 69 20.65 5.17 7.96
N SER A 70 21.53 5.00 6.96
CA SER A 70 21.10 4.60 5.61
C SER A 70 20.58 3.16 5.56
N ARG A 71 21.18 2.21 6.31
CA ARG A 71 20.70 0.82 6.37
C ARG A 71 19.32 0.71 6.98
N ILE A 72 19.07 1.42 8.08
CA ILE A 72 17.74 1.43 8.71
C ILE A 72 16.69 1.95 7.71
N ARG A 73 17.01 3.02 6.98
CA ARG A 73 16.08 3.59 5.98
C ARG A 73 15.88 2.69 4.76
N GLN A 74 16.92 1.98 4.33
CA GLN A 74 16.80 0.91 3.34
C GLN A 74 15.86 -0.22 3.80
N PHE A 75 15.86 -0.57 5.10
CA PHE A 75 14.89 -1.52 5.65
C PHE A 75 13.45 -0.98 5.63
N TYR A 76 13.25 0.34 5.76
CA TYR A 76 11.93 0.95 5.58
C TYR A 76 11.43 0.76 4.15
N ILE A 77 12.27 1.02 3.14
CA ILE A 77 11.94 0.79 1.73
C ILE A 77 11.61 -0.67 1.46
N LEU A 78 12.41 -1.61 1.99
CA LEU A 78 12.15 -3.03 1.88
C LEU A 78 10.77 -3.39 2.46
N SER A 79 10.49 -2.91 3.67
CA SER A 79 9.26 -3.25 4.40
C SER A 79 8.00 -2.70 3.72
N VAL A 80 8.03 -1.44 3.28
CA VAL A 80 6.89 -0.82 2.59
C VAL A 80 6.65 -1.45 1.23
N THR A 81 7.72 -1.68 0.46
CA THR A 81 7.62 -2.35 -0.83
C THR A 81 7.05 -3.76 -0.68
N GLN A 82 7.49 -4.52 0.33
CA GLN A 82 6.95 -5.85 0.64
C GLN A 82 5.44 -5.80 0.94
N GLN A 83 4.99 -4.83 1.73
CA GLN A 83 3.56 -4.64 1.99
C GLN A 83 2.78 -4.27 0.72
N GLY A 84 3.39 -3.48 -0.18
CA GLY A 84 2.83 -3.18 -1.50
C GLY A 84 2.69 -4.41 -2.37
N GLU A 85 3.73 -5.25 -2.47
CA GLU A 85 3.67 -6.52 -3.21
C GLU A 85 2.60 -7.47 -2.64
N GLN A 86 2.55 -7.61 -1.31
CA GLN A 86 1.51 -8.41 -0.65
C GLN A 86 0.10 -7.87 -0.96
N PHE A 87 -0.09 -6.55 -0.95
CA PHE A 87 -1.36 -5.93 -1.35
C PHE A 87 -1.74 -6.30 -2.78
N LEU A 88 -0.79 -6.27 -3.72
CA LEU A 88 -1.04 -6.58 -5.13
C LEU A 88 -1.50 -8.05 -5.30
N GLU A 89 -0.89 -9.00 -4.59
CA GLU A 89 -1.31 -10.42 -4.57
C GLU A 89 -2.71 -10.61 -3.94
N GLU A 90 -2.96 -9.94 -2.81
CA GLU A 90 -4.26 -9.95 -2.14
C GLU A 90 -5.35 -9.30 -3.02
N PHE A 91 -5.01 -8.24 -3.76
CA PHE A 91 -5.89 -7.57 -4.70
C PHE A 91 -6.24 -8.45 -5.90
N GLU A 92 -5.26 -9.13 -6.50
CA GLU A 92 -5.50 -10.10 -7.58
C GLU A 92 -6.50 -11.18 -7.15
N THR A 93 -6.30 -11.72 -5.95
CA THR A 93 -7.20 -12.74 -5.39
C THR A 93 -8.62 -12.20 -5.23
N GLU A 94 -8.77 -11.04 -4.58
CA GLU A 94 -10.06 -10.41 -4.34
C GLU A 94 -10.76 -9.98 -5.64
N PHE A 95 -10.00 -9.53 -6.64
CA PHE A 95 -10.53 -9.18 -7.96
C PHE A 95 -11.13 -10.40 -8.66
N LYS A 96 -10.43 -11.55 -8.68
CA LYS A 96 -10.94 -12.80 -9.26
C LYS A 96 -12.21 -13.28 -8.58
N GLU A 97 -12.30 -13.11 -7.25
CA GLU A 97 -13.52 -13.42 -6.50
C GLU A 97 -14.70 -12.52 -6.87
N TYR A 98 -14.45 -11.23 -7.11
CA TYR A 98 -15.51 -10.27 -7.45
C TYR A 98 -15.93 -10.34 -8.92
N PHE A 99 -15.02 -10.75 -9.80
CA PHE A 99 -15.25 -10.81 -11.25
C PHE A 99 -14.95 -12.22 -11.82
N PRO A 100 -15.67 -13.27 -11.40
CA PRO A 100 -15.38 -14.66 -11.83
C PRO A 100 -15.57 -14.90 -13.32
N ALA A 101 -16.32 -14.03 -14.02
CA ALA A 101 -16.52 -14.09 -15.46
C ALA A 101 -15.41 -13.41 -16.27
N LYS A 102 -14.49 -12.69 -15.62
CA LYS A 102 -13.32 -12.09 -16.29
C LYS A 102 -12.18 -13.09 -16.29
N ASP A 103 -11.62 -13.34 -17.47
CA ASP A 103 -10.43 -14.18 -17.59
C ASP A 103 -9.20 -13.41 -17.12
N TRP A 104 -8.49 -13.94 -16.13
CA TRP A 104 -7.28 -13.34 -15.59
C TRP A 104 -6.05 -14.02 -16.19
N GLN A 105 -5.31 -13.26 -17.00
CA GLN A 105 -4.11 -13.76 -17.65
C GLN A 105 -2.99 -13.95 -16.62
N PRO A 106 -2.43 -15.17 -16.52
CA PRO A 106 -1.32 -15.44 -15.61
C PRO A 106 -0.11 -14.58 -15.96
N ARG A 107 0.70 -14.26 -14.94
CA ARG A 107 1.89 -13.42 -15.10
C ARG A 107 2.94 -14.11 -15.95
N ASN A 108 3.43 -13.41 -16.98
CA ASN A 108 4.56 -13.87 -17.80
C ASN A 108 5.90 -13.66 -17.08
N SER A 109 6.93 -14.43 -17.43
CA SER A 109 8.25 -14.36 -16.78
C SER A 109 8.98 -13.02 -16.95
N SER A 110 8.61 -12.23 -17.97
CA SER A 110 9.15 -10.90 -18.22
C SER A 110 8.41 -9.77 -17.51
N GLU A 111 7.24 -10.06 -16.93
CA GLU A 111 6.35 -9.06 -16.33
C GLU A 111 6.57 -8.97 -14.82
N THR A 112 6.51 -7.75 -14.28
CA THR A 112 6.39 -7.53 -12.84
C THR A 112 4.95 -7.79 -12.38
N LEU A 113 4.77 -7.98 -11.08
CA LEU A 113 3.44 -8.16 -10.50
C LEU A 113 2.52 -6.97 -10.81
N LEU A 114 3.04 -5.74 -10.69
CA LEU A 114 2.27 -4.53 -10.98
C LEU A 114 1.89 -4.48 -12.47
N GLU A 115 2.80 -4.80 -13.39
CA GLU A 115 2.51 -4.83 -14.82
C GLU A 115 1.39 -5.81 -15.16
N ASN A 116 1.43 -7.02 -14.59
CA ASN A 116 0.39 -8.03 -14.81
C ASN A 116 -0.98 -7.57 -14.28
N ILE A 117 -1.02 -6.94 -13.11
CA ILE A 117 -2.27 -6.36 -12.56
C ILE A 117 -2.80 -5.25 -13.46
N LEU A 118 -1.94 -4.35 -13.93
CA LEU A 118 -2.34 -3.27 -14.83
C LEU A 118 -2.91 -3.82 -16.15
N ILE A 119 -2.30 -4.86 -16.71
CA ILE A 119 -2.82 -5.54 -17.90
C ILE A 119 -4.20 -6.13 -17.63
N ASN A 120 -4.39 -6.86 -16.52
CA ASN A 120 -5.66 -7.53 -16.22
C ASN A 120 -6.79 -6.56 -15.83
N VAL A 121 -6.48 -5.43 -15.18
CA VAL A 121 -7.48 -4.43 -14.79
C VAL A 121 -7.88 -3.53 -15.95
N TYR A 122 -6.92 -3.12 -16.79
CA TYR A 122 -7.15 -2.13 -17.85
C TYR A 122 -7.13 -2.71 -19.27
N GLY A 123 -6.88 -4.01 -19.43
CA GLY A 123 -6.72 -4.70 -20.72
C GLY A 123 -5.37 -4.44 -21.41
N ASN A 124 -4.60 -3.44 -20.96
CA ASN A 124 -3.34 -3.06 -21.57
C ASN A 124 -2.40 -2.36 -20.58
N LYS A 125 -1.10 -2.71 -20.61
CA LYS A 125 -0.06 -2.12 -19.75
C LYS A 125 0.03 -0.59 -19.88
N ILE A 126 0.03 -0.05 -21.09
CA ILE A 126 0.17 1.39 -21.36
C ILE A 126 -1.02 2.15 -20.76
N ILE A 127 -2.24 1.65 -20.97
CA ILE A 127 -3.46 2.25 -20.39
C ILE A 127 -3.39 2.21 -18.86
N GLY A 128 -2.95 1.09 -18.29
CA GLY A 128 -2.79 0.98 -16.84
C GLY A 128 -1.76 1.96 -16.27
N ILE A 129 -0.60 2.10 -16.92
CA ILE A 129 0.43 3.09 -16.54
C ILE A 129 -0.14 4.52 -16.63
N GLN A 130 -0.90 4.85 -17.66
CA GLN A 130 -1.54 6.16 -17.79
C GLN A 130 -2.51 6.44 -16.63
N ASN A 131 -3.28 5.43 -16.19
CA ASN A 131 -4.22 5.57 -15.08
C ASN A 131 -3.54 5.81 -13.73
N ILE A 132 -2.42 5.13 -13.45
CA ILE A 132 -1.64 5.38 -12.22
C ILE A 132 -0.64 6.53 -12.35
N THR A 133 -0.39 7.02 -13.57
CA THR A 133 0.66 7.95 -14.03
C THR A 133 2.05 7.33 -14.14
N GLU A 134 2.81 7.74 -15.18
CA GLU A 134 4.15 7.20 -15.48
C GLU A 134 5.13 7.38 -14.32
N GLY A 135 5.16 8.56 -13.69
CA GLY A 135 6.02 8.81 -12.52
C GLY A 135 5.74 7.87 -11.34
N VAL A 136 4.48 7.48 -11.12
CA VAL A 136 4.11 6.53 -10.06
C VAL A 136 4.62 5.13 -10.42
N PHE A 137 4.46 4.72 -11.68
CA PHE A 137 4.97 3.44 -12.16
C PHE A 137 6.50 3.36 -12.05
N GLU A 138 7.21 4.35 -12.58
CA GLU A 138 8.68 4.37 -12.57
C GLU A 138 9.25 4.49 -11.15
N GLY A 139 8.63 5.30 -10.30
CA GLY A 139 8.99 5.37 -8.88
C GLY A 139 8.79 4.05 -8.15
N TYR A 140 7.66 3.36 -8.37
CA TYR A 140 7.43 2.03 -7.80
C TYR A 140 8.47 1.02 -8.26
N GLU A 141 8.73 0.94 -9.56
CA GLU A 141 9.71 0.02 -10.13
C GLU A 141 11.13 0.30 -9.64
N TYR A 142 11.50 1.58 -9.46
CA TYR A 142 12.76 1.94 -8.83
C TYR A 142 12.89 1.35 -7.41
N TYR A 143 11.93 1.62 -6.52
CA TYR A 143 12.00 1.14 -5.15
C TYR A 143 11.86 -0.39 -5.04
N ARG A 144 11.16 -1.04 -5.98
CA ARG A 144 11.14 -2.51 -6.11
C ARG A 144 12.53 -3.07 -6.34
N LEU A 145 13.32 -2.45 -7.23
CA LEU A 145 14.71 -2.87 -7.44
C LEU A 145 15.60 -2.57 -6.21
N ILE A 146 15.33 -1.49 -5.49
CA ILE A 146 16.01 -1.19 -4.21
C ILE A 146 15.72 -2.29 -3.19
N ARG A 147 14.45 -2.66 -2.98
CA ARG A 147 14.03 -3.76 -2.09
C ARG A 147 14.76 -5.05 -2.42
N ASN A 148 14.85 -5.42 -3.71
CA ASN A 148 15.55 -6.63 -4.12
C ASN A 148 17.03 -6.59 -3.80
N ARG A 149 17.69 -5.44 -3.96
CA ARG A 149 19.10 -5.28 -3.57
C ARG A 149 19.30 -5.34 -2.06
N VAL A 150 18.37 -4.79 -1.27
CA VAL A 150 18.44 -4.90 0.19
C VAL A 150 18.25 -6.34 0.64
N ALA A 151 17.35 -7.09 0.00
CA ALA A 151 17.06 -8.49 0.33
C ALA A 151 18.15 -9.48 -0.16
N HIS A 152 18.84 -9.19 -1.26
CA HIS A 152 19.84 -10.07 -1.87
C HIS A 152 21.20 -9.36 -1.95
N SER A 153 22.10 -9.71 -1.03
CA SER A 153 23.39 -9.03 -0.83
C SER A 153 24.46 -9.32 -1.88
N GLU A 154 24.31 -10.39 -2.66
CA GLU A 154 25.33 -10.86 -3.60
C GLU A 154 24.74 -10.93 -5.02
N ASN A 155 25.35 -10.24 -5.98
CA ASN A 155 25.07 -10.28 -7.43
C ASN A 155 23.87 -9.48 -7.99
N TYR A 156 23.41 -8.42 -7.32
CA TYR A 156 22.36 -7.57 -7.90
C TYR A 156 22.89 -6.60 -8.97
N ASN A 157 22.19 -6.51 -10.11
CA ASN A 157 22.57 -5.67 -11.23
C ASN A 157 22.46 -4.16 -10.89
N ILE A 158 23.58 -3.56 -10.49
CA ILE A 158 23.69 -2.14 -10.11
C ILE A 158 23.33 -1.21 -11.28
N ALA A 159 23.73 -1.57 -12.51
CA ALA A 159 23.42 -0.79 -13.70
C ALA A 159 21.91 -0.70 -13.93
N LYS A 160 21.17 -1.80 -13.69
CA LYS A 160 19.70 -1.81 -13.78
C LYS A 160 19.05 -0.83 -12.80
N ILE A 161 19.52 -0.78 -11.55
CA ILE A 161 19.02 0.18 -10.55
C ILE A 161 19.32 1.61 -10.99
N LYS A 162 20.55 1.87 -11.44
CA LYS A 162 20.95 3.21 -11.88
C LYS A 162 20.14 3.70 -13.07
N ASN A 163 19.90 2.85 -14.06
CA ASN A 163 19.08 3.19 -15.22
C ASN A 163 17.63 3.48 -14.80
N LYS A 164 17.05 2.63 -13.95
CA LYS A 164 15.68 2.83 -13.46
C LYS A 164 15.56 4.08 -12.58
N HIS A 165 16.60 4.40 -11.80
CA HIS A 165 16.68 5.66 -11.05
C HIS A 165 16.65 6.89 -11.97
N GLN A 166 17.41 6.85 -13.08
CA GLN A 166 17.44 7.91 -14.08
C GLN A 166 16.12 8.06 -14.84
N GLU A 167 15.32 7.00 -14.98
CA GLU A 167 13.97 7.06 -15.52
C GLU A 167 13.03 7.71 -14.50
N ALA A 168 13.00 7.21 -13.27
CA ALA A 168 12.12 7.72 -12.22
C ALA A 168 12.36 9.19 -11.87
N ILE A 169 13.63 9.64 -11.82
CA ILE A 169 13.97 11.01 -11.39
C ILE A 169 13.47 12.09 -12.35
N ARG A 170 13.16 11.73 -13.61
CA ARG A 170 12.53 12.65 -14.59
C ARG A 170 11.15 13.11 -14.12
N HIS A 171 10.51 12.34 -13.25
CA HIS A 171 9.19 12.61 -12.70
C HIS A 171 9.24 13.13 -11.25
N LEU A 172 10.42 13.42 -10.70
CA LEU A 172 10.56 13.78 -9.28
C LEU A 172 9.72 15.00 -8.90
N ILE A 173 9.76 16.06 -9.71
CA ILE A 173 9.03 17.31 -9.44
C ILE A 173 7.51 17.06 -9.40
N ASP A 174 7.00 16.28 -10.36
CA ASP A 174 5.58 15.94 -10.43
C ASP A 174 5.15 15.12 -9.20
N LEU A 175 5.97 14.14 -8.79
CA LEU A 175 5.71 13.31 -7.62
C LEU A 175 5.77 14.14 -6.32
N GLN A 176 6.77 15.01 -6.17
CA GLN A 176 6.91 15.91 -5.02
C GLN A 176 5.74 16.87 -4.91
N THR A 177 5.31 17.44 -6.04
CA THR A 177 4.14 18.33 -6.09
C THR A 177 2.87 17.57 -5.74
N LYS A 178 2.66 16.39 -6.33
CA LYS A 178 1.48 15.55 -6.11
C LYS A 178 1.34 15.09 -4.66
N TYR A 179 2.44 14.80 -3.98
CA TYR A 179 2.45 14.26 -2.62
C TYR A 179 2.88 15.27 -1.54
N HIS A 180 3.13 16.52 -1.91
CA HIS A 180 3.59 17.58 -1.01
C HIS A 180 4.86 17.18 -0.23
N LEU A 181 5.85 16.64 -0.93
CA LEU A 181 7.12 16.17 -0.37
C LEU A 181 8.29 17.05 -0.81
N ASN A 182 9.31 17.16 0.05
CA ASN A 182 10.52 17.95 -0.21
C ASN A 182 11.74 17.08 -0.60
N GLY A 183 11.53 15.81 -0.97
CA GLY A 183 12.60 14.86 -1.26
C GLY A 183 12.08 13.54 -1.84
N GLY A 184 12.99 12.57 -2.01
CA GLY A 184 12.73 11.22 -2.50
C GLY A 184 13.43 10.92 -3.82
N LEU A 185 13.42 9.65 -4.22
CA LEU A 185 14.19 9.11 -5.35
C LEU A 185 15.69 9.39 -5.18
N ASN A 186 16.22 9.21 -3.97
CA ASN A 186 17.65 9.26 -3.74
C ASN A 186 18.30 7.99 -4.29
N GLU A 187 19.58 8.08 -4.68
CA GLU A 187 20.40 6.92 -5.04
C GLU A 187 20.43 5.89 -3.90
N TYR A 188 20.64 4.61 -4.21
CA TYR A 188 20.64 3.51 -3.23
C TYR A 188 21.44 3.78 -1.93
N THR A 189 22.63 4.39 -2.04
CA THR A 189 23.51 4.68 -0.89
C THR A 189 23.10 5.93 -0.10
N LYS A 190 22.17 6.72 -0.64
CA LYS A 190 21.69 8.00 -0.11
C LYS A 190 20.22 7.96 0.32
N ILE A 191 19.61 6.78 0.35
CA ILE A 191 18.21 6.60 0.79
C ILE A 191 18.01 7.25 2.16
N ASP A 192 17.01 8.10 2.22
CA ASP A 192 16.64 8.87 3.40
C ASP A 192 15.16 8.66 3.78
N TYR A 193 14.68 9.46 4.74
CA TYR A 193 13.31 9.37 5.23
C TYR A 193 12.26 9.84 4.19
N SER A 194 12.64 10.77 3.30
CA SER A 194 11.76 11.25 2.23
C SER A 194 11.50 10.18 1.17
N ASP A 195 12.46 9.28 0.93
CA ASP A 195 12.23 8.11 0.07
C ASP A 195 11.13 7.20 0.62
N PHE A 196 11.13 6.96 1.94
CA PHE A 196 10.11 6.19 2.62
C PHE A 196 8.72 6.83 2.45
N LEU A 197 8.61 8.13 2.69
CA LEU A 197 7.36 8.86 2.49
C LEU A 197 6.89 8.77 1.04
N LEU A 198 7.81 8.88 0.08
CA LEU A 198 7.47 8.82 -1.34
C LEU A 198 6.95 7.45 -1.75
N ILE A 199 7.64 6.34 -1.42
CA ILE A 199 7.18 5.00 -1.79
C ILE A 199 5.85 4.64 -1.10
N THR A 200 5.67 5.05 0.16
CA THR A 200 4.40 4.86 0.87
C THR A 200 3.24 5.57 0.15
N ASN A 201 3.45 6.80 -0.34
CA ASN A 201 2.45 7.53 -1.10
C ASN A 201 2.19 6.93 -2.50
N ILE A 202 3.24 6.47 -3.18
CA ILE A 202 3.14 5.76 -4.46
C ILE A 202 2.25 4.51 -4.32
N ILE A 203 2.51 3.66 -3.32
CA ILE A 203 1.72 2.45 -3.09
C ILE A 203 0.26 2.77 -2.72
N LYS A 204 0.05 3.80 -1.87
CA LYS A 204 -1.30 4.29 -1.54
C LYS A 204 -2.03 4.80 -2.80
N ASN A 205 -1.32 5.46 -3.72
CA ASN A 205 -1.88 5.94 -4.99
C ASN A 205 -2.29 4.78 -5.90
N ILE A 206 -1.38 3.82 -6.14
CA ILE A 206 -1.64 2.60 -6.93
C ILE A 206 -2.89 1.90 -6.39
N GLY A 207 -2.92 1.61 -5.08
CA GLY A 207 -4.05 0.89 -4.49
C GLY A 207 -5.38 1.66 -4.58
N TYR A 208 -5.35 2.98 -4.44
CA TYR A 208 -6.55 3.81 -4.62
C TYR A 208 -7.07 3.77 -6.06
N VAL A 209 -6.17 3.98 -7.04
CA VAL A 209 -6.52 4.00 -8.46
C VAL A 209 -7.07 2.64 -8.90
N LEU A 210 -6.42 1.54 -8.52
CA LEU A 210 -6.92 0.18 -8.76
C LEU A 210 -8.32 -0.03 -8.17
N CYS A 211 -8.56 0.43 -6.93
CA CYS A 211 -9.90 0.34 -6.32
C CYS A 211 -10.95 1.12 -7.10
N GLN A 212 -10.63 2.31 -7.61
CA GLN A 212 -11.61 3.11 -8.36
C GLN A 212 -11.90 2.47 -9.72
N SER A 213 -10.87 2.03 -10.44
CA SER A 213 -11.00 1.45 -11.77
C SER A 213 -11.64 0.06 -11.77
N ALA A 214 -11.48 -0.72 -10.70
CA ALA A 214 -12.06 -2.04 -10.55
C ALA A 214 -13.31 -2.07 -9.65
N THR A 215 -14.07 -0.96 -9.58
CA THR A 215 -15.32 -0.91 -8.81
C THR A 215 -16.36 -1.87 -9.43
N PRO A 216 -16.89 -2.86 -8.68
CA PRO A 216 -17.98 -3.70 -9.17
C PRO A 216 -19.27 -2.87 -9.34
N ASP A 217 -20.15 -3.29 -10.23
CA ASP A 217 -21.46 -2.65 -10.37
C ASP A 217 -22.37 -2.92 -9.13
N ASN A 218 -23.46 -2.16 -9.01
CA ASN A 218 -24.37 -2.27 -7.87
C ASN A 218 -24.97 -3.68 -7.70
N GLN A 219 -25.15 -4.44 -8.78
CA GLN A 219 -25.64 -5.82 -8.72
C GLN A 219 -24.58 -6.79 -8.20
N GLN A 220 -23.35 -6.64 -8.66
CA GLN A 220 -22.20 -7.39 -8.19
C GLN A 220 -21.96 -7.11 -6.70
N ILE A 221 -21.99 -5.84 -6.28
CA ILE A 221 -21.86 -5.47 -4.86
C ILE A 221 -22.94 -6.14 -4.00
N ALA A 222 -24.19 -6.18 -4.45
CA ALA A 222 -25.27 -6.88 -3.75
C ALA A 222 -24.96 -8.37 -3.58
N LYS A 223 -24.52 -9.06 -4.65
CA LYS A 223 -24.13 -10.47 -4.61
C LYS A 223 -22.96 -10.73 -3.67
N ILE A 224 -21.91 -9.89 -3.74
CA ILE A 224 -20.74 -9.97 -2.86
C ILE A 224 -21.19 -9.78 -1.40
N LEU A 225 -22.04 -8.80 -1.13
CA LEU A 225 -22.55 -8.53 0.22
C LEU A 225 -23.24 -9.76 0.83
N LEU A 226 -24.06 -10.46 0.04
CA LEU A 226 -24.74 -11.70 0.46
C LEU A 226 -23.78 -12.87 0.69
N SER A 227 -22.68 -12.93 -0.06
CA SER A 227 -21.68 -13.99 0.06
C SER A 227 -20.70 -13.78 1.24
N LEU A 228 -20.62 -12.57 1.80
CA LEU A 228 -19.71 -12.27 2.91
C LEU A 228 -19.94 -13.20 4.11
N LYS A 229 -18.84 -13.76 4.62
CA LYS A 229 -18.81 -14.63 5.80
C LYS A 229 -18.11 -13.96 6.98
N ASN A 230 -18.57 -14.26 8.20
CA ASN A 230 -17.92 -13.85 9.43
C ASN A 230 -16.74 -14.78 9.76
N LYS A 231 -16.01 -14.48 10.85
CA LYS A 231 -14.87 -15.30 11.32
C LYS A 231 -15.21 -16.76 11.64
N LYS A 232 -16.48 -17.07 11.89
CA LYS A 232 -16.98 -18.43 12.15
C LYS A 232 -17.46 -19.14 10.88
N GLY A 233 -17.30 -18.53 9.70
CA GLY A 233 -17.75 -19.07 8.41
C GLY A 233 -19.23 -18.86 8.09
N ASN A 234 -20.01 -18.23 8.98
CA ASN A 234 -21.43 -17.98 8.75
C ASN A 234 -21.63 -16.72 7.90
N HIS A 235 -22.61 -16.73 6.99
CA HIS A 235 -22.97 -15.56 6.20
C HIS A 235 -23.35 -14.38 7.10
N ILE A 236 -22.69 -13.22 6.94
CA ILE A 236 -22.93 -12.02 7.74
C ILE A 236 -24.40 -11.59 7.65
N VAL A 237 -24.98 -11.72 6.46
CA VAL A 237 -26.36 -11.31 6.19
C VAL A 237 -27.38 -12.18 6.93
N SER A 238 -27.06 -13.42 7.34
CA SER A 238 -27.97 -14.27 8.11
C SER A 238 -28.45 -13.62 9.41
N GLY A 239 -27.61 -12.85 10.08
CA GLY A 239 -28.01 -12.08 11.27
C GLY A 239 -28.94 -10.92 10.95
N ILE A 240 -28.78 -10.31 9.77
CA ILE A 240 -29.60 -9.18 9.29
C ILE A 240 -30.96 -9.66 8.79
N LEU A 241 -31.06 -10.88 8.25
CA LEU A 241 -32.34 -11.46 7.84
C LEU A 241 -33.34 -11.56 8.99
N LYS A 242 -32.86 -11.72 10.24
CA LYS A 242 -33.72 -11.75 11.44
C LYS A 242 -34.48 -10.45 11.67
N ILE A 243 -34.02 -9.34 11.10
CA ILE A 243 -34.64 -8.02 11.22
C ILE A 243 -35.26 -7.53 9.90
N LYS A 244 -35.43 -8.43 8.89
CA LYS A 244 -36.01 -8.11 7.57
C LYS A 244 -37.40 -7.45 7.67
N ASN A 245 -38.19 -7.84 8.67
CA ASN A 245 -39.55 -7.31 8.88
C ASN A 245 -39.57 -5.87 9.44
N ASN A 246 -38.42 -5.33 9.86
CA ASN A 246 -38.29 -3.94 10.27
C ASN A 246 -37.47 -3.19 9.23
N GLU A 247 -38.15 -2.57 8.27
CA GLU A 247 -37.55 -1.92 7.11
C GLU A 247 -36.43 -0.94 7.49
N ASN A 248 -36.67 -0.07 8.47
CA ASN A 248 -35.70 0.94 8.92
C ASN A 248 -34.44 0.31 9.52
N ARG A 249 -34.60 -0.72 10.36
CA ARG A 249 -33.46 -1.44 10.95
C ARG A 249 -32.71 -2.25 9.89
N PHE A 250 -33.42 -2.91 8.98
CA PHE A 250 -32.82 -3.67 7.89
C PHE A 250 -31.99 -2.77 6.96
N LYS A 251 -32.57 -1.67 6.49
CA LYS A 251 -31.91 -0.65 5.66
C LYS A 251 -30.65 -0.11 6.34
N SER A 252 -30.76 0.29 7.61
CA SER A 252 -29.62 0.80 8.38
C SER A 252 -28.49 -0.22 8.51
N ALA A 253 -28.84 -1.50 8.73
CA ALA A 253 -27.86 -2.58 8.85
C ALA A 253 -27.13 -2.84 7.52
N ILE A 254 -27.86 -2.89 6.40
CA ILE A 254 -27.26 -3.03 5.05
C ILE A 254 -26.32 -1.85 4.77
N PHE A 255 -26.74 -0.60 5.03
CA PHE A 255 -25.90 0.58 4.78
C PHE A 255 -24.64 0.59 5.64
N SER A 256 -24.74 0.12 6.89
CA SER A 256 -23.59 -0.05 7.77
C SER A 256 -22.62 -1.09 7.20
N LEU A 257 -23.12 -2.25 6.74
CA LEU A 257 -22.27 -3.26 6.12
C LEU A 257 -21.59 -2.75 4.85
N LEU A 258 -22.30 -2.03 3.97
CA LEU A 258 -21.72 -1.44 2.77
C LEU A 258 -20.56 -0.51 3.14
N ARG A 259 -20.76 0.33 4.16
CA ARG A 259 -19.71 1.24 4.63
C ARG A 259 -18.49 0.49 5.15
N THR A 260 -18.69 -0.54 5.97
CA THR A 260 -17.61 -1.33 6.57
C THR A 260 -16.83 -2.13 5.55
N ASN A 261 -17.49 -2.68 4.51
CA ASN A 261 -16.90 -3.62 3.58
C ASN A 261 -16.54 -3.04 2.21
N PHE A 262 -17.02 -1.86 1.85
CA PHE A 262 -16.76 -1.27 0.53
C PHE A 262 -16.33 0.20 0.58
N GLY A 263 -16.28 0.82 1.77
CA GLY A 263 -15.88 2.22 1.91
C GLY A 263 -17.05 3.19 1.71
N ARG A 264 -16.86 4.28 0.97
CA ARG A 264 -17.94 5.27 0.78
C ARG A 264 -18.75 4.88 -0.45
N ILE A 265 -20.04 4.60 -0.28
CA ILE A 265 -20.98 4.41 -1.37
C ILE A 265 -21.96 5.58 -1.38
N SER A 266 -22.24 6.13 -2.56
CA SER A 266 -23.17 7.25 -2.75
C SER A 266 -24.57 6.87 -2.26
N SER A 267 -25.35 7.87 -1.88
CA SER A 267 -26.72 7.66 -1.41
C SER A 267 -27.58 6.99 -2.48
N LYS A 268 -27.41 7.35 -3.76
CA LYS A 268 -28.10 6.71 -4.88
C LYS A 268 -27.73 5.23 -5.00
N ASP A 269 -26.43 4.92 -5.05
CA ASP A 269 -25.95 3.54 -5.22
C ASP A 269 -26.34 2.65 -4.04
N LYS A 270 -26.35 3.20 -2.81
CA LYS A 270 -26.84 2.48 -1.63
C LYS A 270 -28.28 2.00 -1.77
N GLU A 271 -29.18 2.86 -2.29
CA GLU A 271 -30.57 2.49 -2.49
C GLU A 271 -30.70 1.44 -3.60
N GLU A 272 -29.98 1.59 -4.71
CA GLU A 272 -29.97 0.59 -5.80
C GLU A 272 -29.47 -0.77 -5.32
N ILE A 273 -28.38 -0.80 -4.56
CA ILE A 273 -27.85 -2.03 -3.95
C ILE A 273 -28.87 -2.63 -2.97
N LEU A 274 -29.55 -1.81 -2.16
CA LEU A 274 -30.57 -2.31 -1.22
C LEU A 274 -31.76 -2.94 -1.95
N GLN A 275 -32.23 -2.33 -3.05
CA GLN A 275 -33.28 -2.89 -3.89
C GLN A 275 -32.86 -4.24 -4.45
N GLU A 276 -31.64 -4.34 -4.98
CA GLU A 276 -31.11 -5.59 -5.51
C GLU A 276 -30.94 -6.66 -4.43
N VAL A 277 -30.42 -6.31 -3.25
CA VAL A 277 -30.33 -7.22 -2.10
C VAL A 277 -31.72 -7.73 -1.72
N THR A 278 -32.73 -6.86 -1.70
CA THR A 278 -34.11 -7.25 -1.37
C THR A 278 -34.68 -8.20 -2.42
N ARG A 279 -34.41 -7.95 -3.71
CA ARG A 279 -34.81 -8.80 -4.83
C ARG A 279 -34.16 -10.19 -4.77
N LEU A 280 -32.87 -10.26 -4.45
CA LEU A 280 -32.14 -11.53 -4.32
C LEU A 280 -32.54 -12.34 -3.08
N LEU A 281 -33.22 -11.72 -2.11
CA LEU A 281 -33.70 -12.33 -0.87
C LEU A 281 -35.21 -12.61 -0.88
N ALA A 282 -35.92 -12.27 -1.95
CA ALA A 282 -37.34 -12.57 -2.17
C ALA A 282 -37.47 -13.91 -2.87
#